data_AF-A0A6B0S6D6-F1
#
_entry.id   AF-A0A6B0S6D6-F1
#
_cell.length_a   1.000
_cell.length_b   1.000
_cell.length_c   1.000
_cell.angle_alpha   90.00
_cell.angle_beta   90.00
_cell.angle_gamma   90.00
#
_symmetry.space_group_name_H-M   'P 1'
#
loop_
_entity.id
_entity.type
_entity.pdbx_description
1 polymer ?
#
loop_
_entity_poly.entity_id
_entity_poly.type
_entity_poly.pdbx_seq_one_letter_code
_entity_poly.pdbx_strand_id
1 'polypeptide(L)'
;MLQVVIHTLQHLNSASQLSAVAKDLIQCLLMKDPKKRLGCGPHDADEIKEHPFFQKINWDDLAAKKVPARFKPVIRDELDVSNFAEEFTEMDPTYSPAALPQSSKRLFQ
;
A
#
# COMPACT_ATOMS: atom_id res chain seq x y z
N MET A 1 12.04 14.54 2.72
CA MET A 1 11.81 13.14 2.30
C MET A 1 12.93 12.18 2.72
N LEU A 2 14.21 12.45 2.44
CA LEU A 2 15.32 11.54 2.77
C LEU A 2 15.57 11.32 4.28
N GLN A 3 15.29 12.30 5.14
CA GLN A 3 15.45 12.16 6.59
C GLN A 3 14.43 11.23 7.24
N VAL A 4 13.22 11.12 6.67
CA VAL A 4 12.17 10.22 7.19
C VAL A 4 12.60 8.77 7.06
N VAL A 5 13.12 8.38 5.89
CA VAL A 5 13.55 7.00 5.62
C VAL A 5 14.70 6.57 6.53
N ILE A 6 15.69 7.44 6.76
CA ILE A 6 16.84 7.13 7.63
C ILE A 6 16.41 6.94 9.08
N HIS A 7 15.55 7.83 9.60
CA HIS A 7 15.06 7.72 10.98
C HIS A 7 14.19 6.45 11.16
N THR A 8 13.31 6.13 10.20
CA THR A 8 12.51 4.90 10.24
C THR A 8 13.38 3.63 10.25
N LEU A 9 14.46 3.60 9.47
CA LEU A 9 15.40 2.46 9.44
C LEU A 9 16.16 2.27 10.77
N GLN A 10 16.51 3.36 11.47
CA GLN A 10 17.15 3.28 12.78
C GLN A 10 16.21 2.67 13.84
N HIS A 11 14.93 3.06 13.83
CA HIS A 11 13.92 2.48 14.73
C HIS A 11 13.62 1.01 14.44
N LEU A 12 13.64 0.60 13.16
CA LEU A 12 13.44 -0.80 12.75
C LEU A 12 14.52 -1.75 13.31
N ASN A 13 15.76 -1.27 13.42
CA ASN A 13 16.85 -2.07 14.01
C ASN A 13 16.64 -2.32 15.51
N SER A 14 16.04 -1.36 16.21
CA SER A 14 15.71 -1.45 17.65
C SER A 14 14.41 -2.22 17.93
N ALA A 15 13.57 -2.46 16.92
CA ALA A 15 12.30 -3.17 17.09
C ALA A 15 12.53 -4.67 17.34
N SER A 16 12.41 -5.12 18.58
CA SER A 16 12.59 -6.52 18.99
C SER A 16 11.48 -7.47 18.49
N GLN A 17 10.36 -6.92 17.99
CA GLN A 17 9.16 -7.69 17.62
C GLN A 17 9.15 -8.22 16.18
N LEU A 18 10.07 -7.78 15.32
CA LEU A 18 10.14 -8.23 13.92
C LEU A 18 11.11 -9.40 13.77
N SER A 19 10.71 -10.41 12.98
CA SER A 19 11.62 -11.49 12.58
C SER A 19 12.77 -10.95 11.73
N ALA A 20 13.92 -11.63 11.76
CA ALA A 20 15.09 -11.22 10.97
C ALA A 20 14.75 -11.09 9.47
N VAL A 21 13.99 -12.04 8.93
CA VAL A 21 13.56 -12.05 7.52
C VAL A 21 12.62 -10.88 7.20
N ALA A 22 11.75 -10.48 8.14
CA ALA A 22 10.89 -9.30 7.95
C ALA A 22 11.71 -8.00 7.97
N LYS A 23 12.69 -7.90 8.88
CA LYS A 23 13.59 -6.74 8.94
C LYS A 23 14.39 -6.59 7.66
N ASP A 24 14.94 -7.70 7.15
CA ASP A 24 15.70 -7.74 5.90
C ASP A 24 14.86 -7.25 4.71
N LEU A 25 13.63 -7.77 4.56
CA LEU A 25 12.71 -7.31 3.51
C LEU A 25 12.51 -5.79 3.56
N ILE A 26 12.21 -5.26 4.76
CA ILE A 26 11.95 -3.82 4.94
C ILE A 26 13.20 -3.00 4.61
N GLN A 27 14.38 -3.43 5.04
CA GLN A 27 15.63 -2.73 4.75
C GLN A 27 15.93 -2.69 3.24
N CYS A 28 15.74 -3.80 2.53
CA CYS A 28 15.94 -3.91 1.09
C CYS A 28 14.92 -3.07 0.30
N LEU A 29 13.66 -3.02 0.73
CA LEU A 29 12.61 -2.18 0.12
C LEU A 29 12.81 -0.68 0.44
N LEU A 30 13.31 -0.33 1.62
CA LEU A 30 13.56 1.05 2.03
C LEU A 30 15.00 1.51 1.75
N MET A 31 15.70 0.84 0.83
CA MET A 31 17.03 1.25 0.40
C MET A 31 17.00 2.71 -0.09
N LYS A 32 17.91 3.50 0.47
CA LYS A 32 17.98 4.95 0.23
C LYS A 32 18.32 5.27 -1.23
N ASP A 33 19.26 4.53 -1.79
CA ASP A 33 19.60 4.60 -3.22
C ASP A 33 18.55 3.79 -4.01
N PRO A 34 17.70 4.43 -4.84
CA PRO A 34 16.69 3.73 -5.61
C PRO A 34 17.27 2.67 -6.55
N LYS A 35 18.53 2.85 -7.00
CA LYS A 35 19.22 1.89 -7.90
C LYS A 35 19.71 0.63 -7.20
N LYS A 36 19.59 0.57 -5.87
CA LYS A 36 19.93 -0.60 -5.04
C LYS A 36 18.72 -1.15 -4.29
N ARG A 37 17.53 -0.59 -4.54
CA ARG A 37 16.30 -0.99 -3.87
C ARG A 37 15.80 -2.29 -4.45
N LEU A 38 15.33 -3.19 -3.60
CA LEU A 38 14.71 -4.44 -4.07
C LEU A 38 13.56 -4.13 -5.03
N GLY A 39 13.57 -4.76 -6.21
CA GLY A 39 12.62 -4.52 -7.29
C GLY A 39 13.00 -3.36 -8.22
N CYS A 40 14.20 -2.78 -8.12
CA CYS A 40 14.66 -1.77 -9.08
C CYS A 40 15.28 -2.36 -10.35
N GLY A 41 15.58 -3.67 -10.36
CA GLY A 41 16.17 -4.35 -11.50
C GLY A 41 15.15 -4.65 -12.61
N PRO A 42 15.59 -5.27 -13.71
CA PRO A 42 14.73 -5.57 -14.86
C PRO A 42 13.62 -6.58 -14.54
N HIS A 43 13.75 -7.34 -13.45
CA HIS A 43 12.75 -8.31 -13.00
C HIS A 43 11.69 -7.69 -12.07
N ASP A 44 11.87 -6.43 -11.67
CA ASP A 44 10.87 -5.62 -10.95
C ASP A 44 10.20 -6.38 -9.78
N ALA A 45 8.87 -6.55 -9.83
CA ALA A 45 8.12 -7.20 -8.77
C ALA A 45 8.52 -8.67 -8.52
N ASP A 46 9.10 -9.37 -9.49
CA ASP A 46 9.50 -10.77 -9.30
C ASP A 46 10.67 -10.89 -8.30
N GLU A 47 11.58 -9.90 -8.26
CA GLU A 47 12.64 -9.84 -7.22
C GLU A 47 12.04 -9.75 -5.81
N ILE A 48 10.93 -9.04 -5.66
CA ILE A 48 10.22 -8.91 -4.38
C ILE A 48 9.54 -10.23 -4.03
N LYS A 49 8.90 -10.88 -5.00
CA LYS A 49 8.19 -12.16 -4.81
C LYS A 49 9.12 -13.30 -4.40
N GLU A 50 10.35 -13.30 -4.88
CA GLU A 50 11.38 -14.29 -4.60
C GLU A 50 12.02 -14.13 -3.21
N HIS A 51 11.78 -13.00 -2.52
CA HIS A 51 12.35 -12.74 -1.21
C HIS A 51 11.92 -13.82 -0.17
N PRO A 52 12.81 -14.32 0.71
CA PRO A 52 12.49 -15.40 1.67
C PRO A 52 11.29 -15.14 2.57
N PHE A 53 10.95 -13.86 2.81
CA PHE A 53 9.74 -13.46 3.53
C PHE A 53 8.46 -14.04 2.91
N PHE A 54 8.41 -14.15 1.58
CA PHE A 54 7.25 -14.63 0.84
C PHE A 54 7.36 -16.09 0.37
N GLN A 55 8.37 -16.85 0.82
CA GLN A 55 8.65 -18.21 0.35
C GLN A 55 7.47 -19.21 0.49
N LYS A 56 6.50 -18.90 1.36
CA LYS A 56 5.30 -19.75 1.59
C LYS A 56 4.12 -19.37 0.71
N ILE A 57 4.24 -18.33 -0.13
CA ILE A 57 3.18 -17.86 -1.00
C ILE A 57 3.29 -18.55 -2.35
N ASN A 58 2.24 -19.26 -2.75
CA ASN A 58 2.02 -19.58 -4.16
C ASN A 58 1.34 -18.38 -4.82
N TRP A 59 2.06 -17.70 -5.70
CA TRP A 59 1.62 -16.47 -6.35
C TRP A 59 0.49 -16.71 -7.36
N ASP A 60 0.48 -17.85 -8.04
CA ASP A 60 -0.58 -18.22 -8.99
C ASP A 60 -1.90 -18.49 -8.26
N ASP A 61 -1.85 -19.22 -7.15
CA ASP A 61 -3.03 -19.48 -6.33
C ASP A 61 -3.54 -18.22 -5.63
N LEU A 62 -2.64 -17.32 -5.23
CA LEU A 62 -3.02 -16.01 -4.68
C LEU A 62 -3.73 -15.15 -5.74
N ALA A 63 -3.18 -15.08 -6.96
CA ALA A 63 -3.78 -14.35 -8.07
C ALA A 63 -5.14 -14.93 -8.48
N ALA A 64 -5.27 -16.26 -8.44
CA ALA A 64 -6.52 -16.98 -8.68
C ALA A 64 -7.52 -16.92 -7.50
N LYS A 65 -7.21 -16.15 -6.44
CA LYS A 65 -8.03 -16.01 -5.21
C LYS A 65 -8.33 -17.34 -4.50
N LYS A 66 -7.46 -18.34 -4.65
CA LYS A 66 -7.60 -19.65 -3.98
C LYS A 66 -7.03 -19.65 -2.57
N VAL A 67 -6.09 -18.73 -2.28
CA VAL A 67 -5.54 -18.57 -0.92
C VAL A 67 -6.60 -17.91 -0.04
N PRO A 68 -7.06 -18.55 1.05
CA PRO A 68 -8.06 -17.96 1.94
C PRO A 68 -7.49 -16.74 2.66
N ALA A 69 -8.21 -15.62 2.61
CA ALA A 69 -7.86 -14.42 3.37
C ALA A 69 -7.86 -14.73 4.88
N ARG A 70 -6.79 -14.32 5.58
CA ARG A 70 -6.67 -14.50 7.05
C ARG A 70 -7.70 -13.69 7.83
N PHE A 71 -8.13 -12.57 7.26
CA PHE A 71 -9.17 -11.71 7.80
C PHE A 71 -10.28 -11.58 6.77
N LYS A 72 -11.50 -11.85 7.20
CA LYS A 72 -12.72 -11.56 6.43
C LYS A 72 -13.49 -10.52 7.24
N PRO A 73 -13.70 -9.30 6.72
CA PRO A 73 -14.46 -8.29 7.43
C PRO A 73 -15.90 -8.77 7.62
N VAL A 74 -16.52 -8.35 8.72
CA VAL A 74 -17.95 -8.59 8.95
C VAL A 74 -18.71 -7.57 8.12
N ILE A 75 -19.63 -8.07 7.28
CA ILE A 75 -20.53 -7.28 6.45
C ILE A 75 -21.95 -7.80 6.72
N ARG A 76 -22.83 -6.93 7.20
CA ARG A 76 -24.20 -7.27 7.60
C ARG A 76 -25.14 -7.37 6.41
N ASP A 77 -25.03 -6.41 5.48
CA ASP A 77 -25.85 -6.30 4.28
C ASP A 77 -25.13 -5.44 3.21
N GLU A 78 -25.76 -5.26 2.06
CA GLU A 78 -25.19 -4.54 0.90
C GLU A 78 -24.94 -3.04 1.15
N LEU A 79 -25.59 -2.45 2.16
CA LEU A 79 -25.45 -1.04 2.53
C LEU A 79 -24.61 -0.84 3.80
N ASP A 80 -23.97 -1.90 4.32
CA ASP A 80 -23.17 -1.84 5.54
C ASP A 80 -21.90 -1.00 5.35
N VAL A 81 -21.83 0.13 6.06
CA VAL A 81 -20.69 1.04 6.06
C VAL A 81 -19.84 0.97 7.34
N SER A 82 -20.05 -0.03 8.20
CA SER A 82 -19.38 -0.13 9.51
C SER A 82 -17.86 -0.33 9.47
N ASN A 83 -17.30 -0.68 8.31
CA ASN A 83 -15.84 -0.78 8.09
C ASN A 83 -15.22 0.52 7.55
N PHE A 84 -16.02 1.59 7.39
CA PHE A 84 -15.58 2.94 7.00
C PHE A 84 -15.60 3.86 8.22
N ALA A 85 -14.86 4.97 8.16
CA ALA A 85 -14.85 5.94 9.25
C ALA A 85 -16.20 6.70 9.31
N GLU A 86 -16.76 6.77 10.51
CA GLU A 86 -18.07 7.36 10.80
C GLU A 86 -18.18 8.80 10.30
N GLU A 87 -17.10 9.58 10.44
CA GLU A 87 -16.99 10.97 10.00
C GLU A 87 -17.34 11.19 8.52
N PHE A 88 -17.18 10.18 7.67
CA PHE A 88 -17.56 10.25 6.26
C PHE A 88 -18.93 9.66 5.97
N THR A 89 -19.31 8.61 6.70
CA THR A 89 -20.60 7.92 6.46
C THR A 89 -21.78 8.71 7.01
N GLU A 90 -21.54 9.61 7.96
CA GLU A 90 -22.52 10.57 8.47
C GLU A 90 -22.66 11.84 7.60
N MET A 91 -21.77 12.04 6.64
CA MET A 91 -21.88 13.18 5.72
C MET A 91 -23.01 12.95 4.72
N ASP A 92 -23.72 14.02 4.37
CA ASP A 92 -24.68 13.98 3.27
C ASP A 92 -23.95 13.61 1.96
N PRO A 93 -24.37 12.52 1.27
CA PRO A 93 -23.73 12.06 0.04
C PRO A 93 -24.12 12.98 -1.13
N THR A 94 -23.50 14.15 -1.17
CA THR A 94 -23.82 15.21 -2.13
C THR A 94 -22.69 15.39 -3.13
N TYR A 95 -23.05 15.76 -4.36
CA TYR A 95 -22.08 16.21 -5.34
C TYR A 95 -21.68 17.65 -5.03
N SER A 96 -20.48 17.86 -4.51
CA SER A 96 -19.92 19.20 -4.35
C SER A 96 -19.83 19.89 -5.72
N PRO A 97 -20.47 21.05 -5.93
CA PRO A 97 -20.37 21.76 -7.20
C PRO A 97 -18.93 22.26 -7.37
N ALA A 98 -18.21 21.71 -8.35
CA ALA A 98 -16.94 22.27 -8.78
C ALA A 98 -17.22 23.60 -9.49
N ALA A 99 -16.59 24.69 -9.03
CA ALA A 99 -16.59 25.91 -9.81
C ALA A 99 -15.90 25.64 -11.16
N LEU A 100 -16.56 26.01 -12.27
CA LEU A 100 -15.92 25.94 -13.58
C LEU A 100 -14.62 26.74 -13.53
N PRO A 101 -13.47 26.18 -14.00
CA PRO A 101 -12.26 26.95 -14.16
C PRO A 101 -12.57 28.21 -14.98
N GLN A 102 -12.13 29.38 -14.50
CA GLN A 102 -12.38 30.68 -15.15
C GLN A 102 -11.86 30.75 -16.61
N SER A 103 -10.99 29.83 -17.01
CA SER A 103 -10.44 29.71 -18.37
C SER A 103 -11.41 29.13 -19.41
N SER A 104 -12.52 28.51 -19.00
CA SER A 104 -13.45 27.84 -19.92
C SER A 104 -14.12 28.76 -20.95
N LYS A 105 -14.22 30.07 -20.67
CA LYS A 105 -14.86 31.06 -21.56
C LYS A 105 -13.94 31.65 -22.64
N ARG A 106 -12.63 31.39 -22.63
CA ARG A 106 -11.68 32.05 -23.55
C ARG A 106 -10.95 31.11 -24.52
N LEU A 107 -11.26 29.82 -24.51
CA LEU A 107 -10.50 28.83 -25.29
C LEU A 107 -10.94 28.68 -26.76
N PHE A 108 -12.06 29.27 -27.18
CA PHE A 108 -12.58 29.15 -28.56
C PHE A 108 -13.07 30.48 -29.16
N GLN A 109 -12.38 31.59 -28.89
CA GLN A 109 -12.55 32.84 -29.64
C GLN A 109 -11.30 33.12 -30.48
#